data_AF-A0A0F3GV99-F1
#
_entry.id   AF-A0A0F3GV99-F1
#
_cell.length_a   1.000
_cell.length_b   1.000
_cell.length_c   1.000
_cell.angle_alpha   90.00
_cell.angle_beta   90.00
_cell.angle_gamma   90.00
#
_symmetry.space_group_name_H-M   'P 1'
#
loop_
_entity.id
_entity.type
_entity.pdbx_description
1 polymer ?
#
loop_
_entity_poly.entity_id
_entity_poly.type
_entity_poly.pdbx_seq_one_letter_code
_entity_poly.pdbx_strand_id
1 'polypeptide(L)'
;VCTEVGGEGRNMQFCNTMINYDLPWNPMRIEQRIGRIHRIGQERDVFIFNLAVKGSIESYILDVLDSKINMFELVIGEIEPILGHYADDKDFEDIVMEMWLNSNDPEALKKGFELMGDDLVKAKEQYIKTKALDSEIFGDDFEV
;
A
#
# COMPACT_ATOMS: atom_id res chain seq x y z
N VAL A 1 12.62 -7.51 -17.31
CA VAL A 1 12.54 -6.05 -17.09
C VAL A 1 11.27 -5.56 -17.74
N CYS A 2 10.30 -5.08 -16.96
CA CYS A 2 9.09 -4.44 -17.48
C CYS A 2 9.10 -2.99 -16.98
N THR A 3 9.12 -2.04 -17.92
CA THR A 3 8.61 -0.68 -17.67
C THR A 3 7.08 -0.71 -17.77
N GLU A 4 6.37 0.39 -17.46
CA GLU A 4 4.89 0.47 -17.47
C GLU A 4 4.22 -0.17 -18.71
N VAL A 5 4.88 -0.16 -19.87
CA VAL A 5 4.44 -0.76 -21.14
C VAL A 5 4.35 -2.30 -21.10
N GLY A 6 4.97 -2.96 -20.13
CA GLY A 6 4.85 -4.41 -19.87
C GLY A 6 3.84 -4.78 -18.78
N GLY A 7 3.20 -3.79 -18.14
CA GLY A 7 2.29 -3.96 -17.01
C GLY A 7 0.84 -4.31 -17.38
N GLU A 8 0.44 -4.10 -18.63
CA GLU A 8 -0.91 -4.44 -19.08
C GLU A 8 -1.03 -5.91 -19.51
N GLY A 9 -1.83 -6.67 -18.77
CA GLY A 9 -2.47 -7.90 -19.25
C GLY A 9 -1.65 -9.19 -19.21
N ARG A 10 -0.39 -9.20 -18.73
CA ARG A 10 0.39 -10.45 -18.64
C ARG A 10 0.31 -11.10 -17.26
N ASN A 11 -0.18 -12.34 -17.23
CA ASN A 11 -0.19 -13.17 -16.03
C ASN A 11 1.24 -13.64 -15.72
N MET A 12 1.78 -13.27 -14.56
CA MET A 12 3.15 -13.60 -14.13
C MET A 12 3.17 -14.60 -12.96
N GLN A 13 2.12 -15.41 -12.78
CA GLN A 13 2.03 -16.44 -11.74
C GLN A 13 3.16 -17.49 -11.79
N PHE A 14 3.87 -17.63 -12.93
CA PHE A 14 5.06 -18.48 -13.03
C PHE A 14 6.32 -17.84 -12.41
N CYS A 15 6.29 -16.56 -12.05
CA CYS A 15 7.32 -15.88 -11.28
C CYS A 15 6.96 -15.96 -9.78
N ASN A 16 7.94 -15.79 -8.90
CA ASN A 16 7.74 -15.65 -7.46
C ASN A 16 8.66 -14.56 -6.86
N THR A 17 9.28 -13.73 -7.70
CA THR A 17 10.16 -12.65 -7.26
C THR A 17 9.86 -11.37 -8.03
N MET A 18 9.67 -10.28 -7.31
CA MET A 18 9.48 -8.92 -7.84
C MET A 18 10.59 -8.02 -7.33
N ILE A 19 11.14 -7.19 -8.22
CA ILE A 19 12.04 -6.11 -7.83
C ILE A 19 11.44 -4.82 -8.39
N ASN A 20 10.95 -3.95 -7.50
CA ASN A 20 10.52 -2.61 -7.83
C ASN A 20 11.76 -1.71 -7.84
N TYR A 21 12.22 -1.36 -9.05
CA TYR A 21 13.33 -0.43 -9.24
C TYR A 21 12.88 1.03 -9.01
N ASP A 22 11.67 1.33 -9.47
CA ASP A 22 10.90 2.54 -9.21
C ASP A 22 9.63 2.16 -8.44
N LEU A 23 9.44 2.75 -7.27
CA LEU A 23 8.24 2.54 -6.47
C LEU A 23 7.19 3.61 -6.84
N PRO A 24 5.98 3.22 -7.24
CA PRO A 24 4.91 4.19 -7.44
C PRO A 24 4.53 4.79 -6.10
N TRP A 25 4.20 6.09 -6.09
CA TRP A 25 3.84 6.77 -4.86
C TRP A 25 2.45 6.36 -4.35
N ASN A 26 1.55 5.90 -5.23
CA ASN A 26 0.25 5.36 -4.87
C ASN A 26 0.33 3.90 -4.38
N PRO A 27 -0.06 3.59 -3.13
CA PRO A 27 -0.01 2.24 -2.58
C PRO A 27 -0.90 1.24 -3.32
N MET A 28 -2.02 1.69 -3.91
CA MET A 28 -2.88 0.84 -4.75
C MET A 28 -2.12 0.25 -5.93
N ARG A 29 -1.25 1.05 -6.57
CA ARG A 29 -0.44 0.57 -7.69
C ARG A 29 0.56 -0.50 -7.23
N ILE A 30 1.10 -0.38 -6.01
CA ILE A 30 2.00 -1.37 -5.42
C ILE A 30 1.26 -2.68 -5.17
N GLU A 31 0.11 -2.62 -4.53
CA GLU A 31 -0.73 -3.80 -4.26
C GLU A 31 -1.10 -4.51 -5.58
N GLN A 32 -1.55 -3.77 -6.59
CA GLN A 32 -1.90 -4.34 -7.88
C GLN A 32 -0.70 -5.02 -8.56
N ARG A 33 0.52 -4.48 -8.42
CA ARG A 33 1.76 -5.12 -8.90
C ARG A 33 2.01 -6.43 -8.16
N ILE A 34 1.97 -6.43 -6.83
CA ILE A 34 2.15 -7.63 -5.99
C ILE A 34 1.13 -8.71 -6.35
N GLY A 35 -0.13 -8.30 -6.52
CA GLY A 35 -1.24 -9.13 -6.94
C GLY A 35 -1.07 -9.72 -8.33
N ARG A 36 -0.05 -9.42 -9.13
CA ARG A 36 0.25 -10.16 -10.39
C ARG A 36 1.03 -11.46 -10.15
N ILE A 37 1.64 -11.60 -8.98
CA ILE A 37 2.53 -12.71 -8.62
C ILE A 37 1.95 -13.48 -7.43
N HIS A 38 1.49 -12.76 -6.40
CA HIS A 38 0.85 -13.31 -5.22
C HIS A 38 -0.66 -13.46 -5.47
N ARG A 39 -1.06 -14.61 -6.02
CA ARG A 39 -2.47 -14.97 -6.30
C ARG A 39 -2.76 -16.40 -5.87
N ILE A 40 -4.05 -16.73 -5.76
CA ILE A 40 -4.53 -18.11 -5.60
C ILE A 40 -3.89 -19.00 -6.66
N GLY A 41 -3.27 -20.10 -6.21
CA GLY A 41 -2.54 -21.06 -7.06
C GLY A 41 -1.03 -20.84 -7.13
N GLN A 42 -0.47 -19.80 -6.50
CA GLN A 42 0.98 -19.70 -6.28
C GLN A 42 1.40 -20.66 -5.15
N GLU A 43 2.26 -21.63 -5.46
CA GLU A 43 2.75 -22.62 -4.48
C GLU A 43 4.12 -22.27 -3.88
N ARG A 44 4.78 -21.23 -4.39
CA ARG A 44 6.12 -20.81 -3.94
C ARG A 44 6.03 -19.51 -3.15
N ASP A 45 6.93 -19.37 -2.18
CA ASP A 45 7.12 -18.11 -1.47
C ASP A 45 7.39 -16.96 -2.44
N VAL A 46 6.68 -15.85 -2.25
CA VAL A 46 6.81 -14.65 -3.06
C VAL A 46 7.77 -13.67 -2.38
N PHE A 47 8.81 -13.26 -3.10
CA PHE A 47 9.79 -12.29 -2.63
C PHE A 47 9.59 -10.96 -3.33
N ILE A 48 9.47 -9.87 -2.57
CA ILE A 48 9.31 -8.51 -3.10
C ILE A 48 10.45 -7.66 -2.58
N PHE A 49 11.21 -7.05 -3.50
CA PHE A 49 12.29 -6.13 -3.18
C PHE A 49 11.91 -4.74 -3.68
N ASN A 50 11.84 -3.76 -2.76
CA ASN A 50 11.60 -2.36 -3.10
C ASN A 50 12.91 -1.59 -2.99
N LEU A 51 13.34 -0.99 -4.10
CA LEU A 51 14.53 -0.15 -4.13
C LEU A 51 14.11 1.32 -3.97
N ALA A 52 14.69 2.01 -3.00
CA ALA A 52 14.49 3.44 -2.79
C ALA A 52 15.83 4.10 -2.42
N VAL A 53 15.95 5.38 -2.77
CA VAL A 53 17.11 6.19 -2.39
C VAL A 53 16.87 6.73 -0.99
N LYS A 54 17.84 6.55 -0.09
CA LYS A 54 17.71 7.03 1.30
C LYS A 54 17.39 8.53 1.34
N GLY A 55 16.31 8.89 2.04
CA GLY A 55 15.86 10.27 2.18
C GLY A 55 15.09 10.83 0.98
N SER A 56 14.79 10.00 -0.03
CA SER A 56 13.85 10.36 -1.09
C SER A 56 12.40 10.18 -0.64
N ILE A 57 11.46 10.71 -1.43
CA ILE A 57 10.02 10.56 -1.21
C ILE A 57 9.63 9.07 -1.13
N GLU A 58 10.18 8.24 -2.02
CA GLU A 58 9.93 6.79 -2.04
C GLU A 58 10.37 6.11 -0.75
N SER A 59 11.47 6.55 -0.14
CA SER A 59 11.93 6.03 1.16
C SER A 59 10.91 6.32 2.26
N TYR A 60 10.39 7.56 2.33
CA TYR A 60 9.39 7.92 3.33
C TYR A 60 8.07 7.18 3.12
N ILE A 61 7.65 7.00 1.86
CA ILE A 61 6.48 6.21 1.52
C ILE A 61 6.66 4.76 1.97
N LEU A 62 7.80 4.12 1.66
CA LEU A 62 8.07 2.76 2.12
C LEU A 62 8.02 2.65 3.64
N ASP A 63 8.64 3.58 4.36
CA ASP A 63 8.65 3.58 5.81
C ASP A 63 7.22 3.65 6.36
N VAL A 64 6.33 4.48 5.78
CA VAL A 64 4.92 4.56 6.18
C VAL A 64 4.17 3.27 5.84
N LEU A 65 4.29 2.78 4.60
CA LEU A 65 3.56 1.61 4.15
C LEU A 65 3.96 0.32 4.89
N ASP A 66 5.24 0.19 5.23
CA ASP A 66 5.77 -0.95 5.97
C ASP A 66 5.47 -0.82 7.47
N SER A 67 5.94 0.25 8.12
CA SER A 67 5.92 0.34 9.59
C SER A 67 4.59 0.77 10.21
N LYS A 68 3.76 1.52 9.48
CA LYS A 68 2.52 2.10 10.02
C LYS A 68 1.30 1.25 9.68
N ILE A 69 1.18 0.82 8.42
CA ILE A 69 0.01 0.05 7.97
C ILE A 69 0.29 -1.42 7.72
N ASN A 70 1.55 -1.89 7.79
CA ASN A 70 1.95 -3.26 7.44
C ASN A 70 1.38 -3.69 6.10
N MET A 71 1.45 -2.83 5.09
CA MET A 71 0.77 -3.02 3.81
C MET A 71 1.08 -4.37 3.17
N PHE A 72 2.33 -4.81 3.29
CA PHE A 72 2.81 -6.05 2.68
C PHE A 72 2.29 -7.32 3.35
N GLU A 73 1.66 -7.20 4.54
CA GLU A 73 1.02 -8.30 5.27
C GLU A 73 -0.51 -8.32 5.08
N LEU A 74 -1.09 -7.26 4.50
CA LEU A 74 -2.53 -7.15 4.29
C LEU A 74 -3.03 -8.11 3.21
N VAL A 75 -4.28 -8.54 3.35
CA VAL A 75 -4.96 -9.28 2.28
C VAL A 75 -5.29 -8.31 1.15
N ILE A 76 -5.26 -8.81 -0.09
CA ILE A 76 -5.62 -8.01 -1.27
C ILE A 76 -7.03 -7.45 -1.11
N GLY A 77 -7.18 -6.14 -1.30
CA GLY A 77 -8.43 -5.38 -1.18
C GLY A 77 -8.62 -4.70 0.18
N GLU A 78 -7.84 -5.03 1.21
CA GLU A 78 -7.98 -4.39 2.53
C GLU A 78 -7.42 -2.98 2.60
N ILE A 79 -6.56 -2.61 1.66
CA ILE A 79 -5.92 -1.31 1.62
C ILE A 79 -6.82 -0.21 1.05
N GLU A 80 -7.75 -0.52 0.15
CA GLU A 80 -8.67 0.45 -0.45
C GLU A 80 -9.55 1.14 0.62
N PRO A 81 -10.20 0.41 1.55
CA PRO A 81 -10.94 1.03 2.66
C PRO A 81 -10.06 1.91 3.56
N ILE A 82 -8.81 1.51 3.81
CA ILE A 82 -7.86 2.25 4.66
C ILE A 82 -7.51 3.59 3.99
N LEU A 83 -7.22 3.58 2.69
CA LEU A 83 -6.89 4.79 1.94
C LEU A 83 -8.12 5.67 1.69
N GLY A 84 -9.28 5.07 1.41
CA GLY A 84 -10.53 5.80 1.18
C GLY A 84 -10.86 6.72 2.35
N HIS A 85 -10.81 6.20 3.59
CA HIS A 85 -11.04 6.99 4.80
C HIS A 85 -10.04 8.14 5.03
N TYR A 86 -8.87 8.09 4.41
CA TYR A 86 -7.84 9.13 4.54
C TYR A 86 -7.95 10.19 3.43
N ALA A 87 -8.35 9.78 2.23
CA ALA A 87 -8.15 10.53 1.00
C ALA A 87 -9.46 10.83 0.25
N ASP A 88 -10.58 10.96 0.99
CA ASP A 88 -11.96 11.07 0.46
C ASP A 88 -12.12 11.97 -0.79
N ASP A 89 -11.33 13.05 -0.90
CA ASP A 89 -11.40 14.02 -2.02
C ASP A 89 -10.10 14.18 -2.86
N LYS A 90 -9.02 13.44 -2.57
CA LYS A 90 -7.72 13.62 -3.25
C LYS A 90 -7.02 12.29 -3.55
N ASP A 91 -6.34 12.21 -4.69
CA ASP A 91 -5.46 11.09 -4.96
C ASP A 91 -4.26 11.09 -3.99
N PHE A 92 -3.84 9.90 -3.54
CA PHE A 92 -2.69 9.76 -2.64
C PHE A 92 -1.41 10.40 -3.22
N GLU A 93 -1.23 10.30 -4.53
CA GLU A 93 -0.12 10.92 -5.28
C GLU A 93 -0.13 12.45 -5.13
N ASP A 94 -1.30 13.07 -5.16
CA ASP A 94 -1.45 14.52 -5.00
C ASP A 94 -1.15 14.96 -3.56
N ILE A 95 -1.61 14.19 -2.56
CA ILE A 95 -1.32 14.47 -1.15
C ILE A 95 0.20 14.45 -0.90
N VAL A 96 0.88 13.42 -1.41
CA VAL A 96 2.35 13.31 -1.33
C VAL A 96 3.02 14.48 -2.05
N MET A 97 2.56 14.84 -3.24
CA MET A 97 3.13 15.94 -4.02
C MET A 97 2.94 17.29 -3.32
N GLU A 98 1.76 17.57 -2.79
CA GLU A 98 1.47 18.79 -2.02
C GLU A 98 2.34 18.86 -0.77
N MET A 99 2.52 17.75 -0.05
CA MET A 99 3.39 17.70 1.12
C MET A 99 4.84 18.02 0.76
N TRP A 100 5.32 17.44 -0.34
CA TRP A 100 6.67 17.72 -0.84
C TRP A 100 6.85 19.18 -1.25
N LEU A 101 5.90 19.74 -2.01
CA LEU A 101 5.94 21.14 -2.45
C LEU A 101 5.89 22.14 -1.29
N ASN A 102 5.19 21.81 -0.21
CA ASN A 102 5.07 22.67 0.98
C ASN A 102 6.17 22.45 2.02
N SER A 103 7.07 21.49 1.80
CA SER A 103 8.17 21.19 2.72
C SER A 103 9.40 22.04 2.39
N ASN A 104 9.79 22.91 3.31
CA ASN A 104 10.93 23.82 3.14
C ASN A 104 12.28 23.15 3.40
N ASP A 105 12.29 22.02 4.11
CA ASP A 105 13.48 21.26 4.46
C ASP A 105 13.13 19.76 4.68
N PRO A 106 14.14 18.86 4.72
CA PRO A 106 13.91 17.44 4.90
C PRO A 106 13.24 17.04 6.22
N GLU A 107 13.40 17.83 7.28
CA GLU A 107 12.80 17.53 8.60
C GLU A 107 11.30 17.86 8.57
N ALA A 108 10.93 18.96 7.94
CA ALA A 108 9.53 19.31 7.68
C ALA A 108 8.82 18.23 6.85
N LEU A 109 9.49 17.71 5.80
CA LEU A 109 8.96 16.63 4.98
C LEU A 109 8.76 15.35 5.78
N LYS A 110 9.78 14.94 6.55
CA LYS A 110 9.70 13.77 7.41
C LYS A 110 8.54 13.87 8.39
N LYS A 111 8.38 15.02 9.04
CA LYS A 111 7.27 15.27 9.96
C LYS A 111 5.91 15.20 9.26
N GLY A 112 5.82 15.68 8.02
CA GLY A 112 4.61 15.53 7.20
C GLY A 112 4.24 14.06 6.97
N PHE A 113 5.21 13.22 6.61
CA PHE A 113 5.01 11.79 6.44
C PHE A 113 4.68 11.06 7.75
N GLU A 114 5.27 11.48 8.87
CA GLU A 114 4.91 10.96 10.19
C GLU A 114 3.42 11.23 10.52
N LEU A 115 2.94 12.46 10.27
CA LEU A 115 1.54 12.82 10.49
C LEU A 115 0.59 12.03 9.56
N MET A 116 0.92 11.94 8.27
CA MET A 116 0.18 11.09 7.32
C MET A 116 0.13 9.64 7.78
N GLY A 117 1.27 9.10 8.23
CA GLY A 117 1.35 7.74 8.73
C GLY A 117 0.45 7.51 9.95
N ASP A 118 0.40 8.45 10.88
CA ASP A 118 -0.47 8.36 12.06
C ASP A 118 -1.95 8.42 11.70
N ASP A 119 -2.34 9.19 10.69
CA ASP A 119 -3.72 9.23 10.20
C ASP A 119 -4.10 7.92 9.49
N LEU A 120 -3.20 7.34 8.71
CA LEU A 120 -3.39 6.03 8.10
C LEU A 120 -3.52 4.90 9.14
N VAL A 121 -2.80 4.99 10.27
CA VAL A 121 -2.97 4.06 11.40
C VAL A 121 -4.39 4.15 11.96
N LYS A 122 -4.91 5.36 12.19
CA LYS A 122 -6.29 5.54 12.67
C LYS A 122 -7.31 4.96 11.68
N ALA A 123 -7.11 5.20 10.39
CA ALA A 123 -7.95 4.65 9.32
C ALA A 123 -7.92 3.11 9.32
N LYS A 124 -6.72 2.50 9.47
CA LYS A 124 -6.55 1.06 9.61
C LYS A 124 -7.25 0.50 10.86
N GLU A 125 -7.11 1.15 12.00
CA GLU A 125 -7.78 0.72 13.24
C GLU A 125 -9.31 0.78 13.10
N GLN A 126 -9.83 1.83 12.46
CA GLN A 126 -11.26 1.94 12.19
C GLN A 126 -11.74 0.84 11.25
N TYR A 127 -11.00 0.56 10.18
CA TYR A 127 -11.29 -0.56 9.28
C TYR A 127 -11.33 -1.90 10.01
N ILE A 128 -10.33 -2.19 10.86
CA ILE A 128 -10.28 -3.44 11.64
C ILE A 128 -11.49 -3.55 12.58
N LYS A 129 -11.89 -2.45 13.24
CA LYS A 129 -13.09 -2.43 14.09
C LYS A 129 -14.36 -2.72 13.30
N THR A 130 -14.54 -2.08 12.14
CA THR A 130 -15.68 -2.32 11.26
C THR A 130 -15.72 -3.78 10.81
N LYS A 131 -14.59 -4.33 10.37
CA LYS A 131 -14.47 -5.73 9.95
C LYS A 131 -14.78 -6.71 11.08
N ALA A 132 -14.32 -6.43 12.30
CA ALA A 132 -14.63 -7.25 13.47
C ALA A 132 -16.13 -7.23 13.80
N LEU A 133 -16.75 -6.03 13.75
CA LEU A 133 -18.18 -5.86 13.98
C LEU A 133 -19.03 -6.60 12.93
N ASP A 134 -18.66 -6.48 11.66
CA ASP A 134 -19.34 -7.21 10.57
C ASP A 134 -19.23 -8.72 10.76
N SER A 135 -18.06 -9.22 11.18
CA SER A 135 -17.88 -10.64 11.48
C SER A 135 -18.70 -11.11 12.68
N GLU A 136 -18.91 -10.28 13.70
CA GLU A 136 -19.76 -10.59 14.84
C GLU A 136 -21.25 -10.57 14.48
N ILE A 137 -21.67 -9.67 13.59
CA ILE A 137 -23.07 -9.52 13.18
C ILE A 137 -23.49 -10.60 12.19
N PHE A 138 -22.62 -10.95 11.23
CA PHE A 138 -22.95 -11.82 10.10
C PHE A 138 -22.24 -13.18 10.12
N GLY A 139 -21.41 -13.46 11.12
CA GLY A 139 -20.58 -14.66 11.20
C GLY A 139 -21.34 -15.99 11.27
N ASP A 140 -22.57 -15.99 11.79
CA ASP A 140 -23.42 -17.18 11.89
C ASP A 140 -24.28 -17.44 10.62
N ASP A 141 -24.38 -16.48 9.69
CA ASP A 141 -25.31 -16.56 8.54
C ASP A 141 -24.72 -17.25 7.30
N PHE A 142 -23.45 -17.67 7.32
CA PHE A 142 -22.77 -18.29 6.17
C PHE A 142 -22.25 -19.73 6.40
N GLU A 143 -22.66 -20.41 7.48
CA GLU A 143 -22.55 -21.87 7.55
C GLU A 143 -23.77 -22.52 6.88
N VAL A 144 -23.71 -22.73 5.55
CA VAL A 144 -24.58 -23.66 4.80
C VAL A 144 -23.75 -24.55 3.90
#